data_AF-A0A3L6PJH7-F1
#
_entry.id   AF-A0A3L6PJH7-F1
#
_cell.length_a   1.000
_cell.length_b   1.000
_cell.length_c   1.000
_cell.angle_alpha   90.00
_cell.angle_beta   90.00
_cell.angle_gamma   90.00
#
_symmetry.space_group_name_H-M   'P 1'
#
loop_
_entity.id
_entity.type
_entity.pdbx_description
1 polymer ?
#
loop_
_entity_poly.entity_id
_entity_poly.type
_entity_poly.pdbx_seq_one_letter_code
_entity_poly.pdbx_strand_id
1 'polypeptide(L)'
;MQPQRQANQAAASINGAERHQVLLPRAGVRALAAWTLPSASAQGASGVTATYIAYNAPSVNWELGAVSASCAARDEDKPPEWRSRYWWAAFCGPAGPRGDAACGRCVRVANAATGAQAAVRVVDDCGRANGGAALGMDTPVFYQIDTDGSGMASGQLEVNYQFVDCQD
;
A
#
# COMPACT_ATOMS: atom_id res chain seq x y z
N MET A 1 6.22 46.89 5.48
CA MET A 1 6.77 46.93 4.11
C MET A 1 5.83 46.16 3.20
N GLN A 2 5.01 46.86 2.40
CA GLN A 2 4.32 46.26 1.24
C GLN A 2 5.37 46.05 0.12
N PRO A 3 5.02 45.32 -0.95
CA PRO A 3 4.37 46.03 -2.06
C PRO A 3 3.18 45.27 -2.65
N GLN A 4 2.11 46.03 -2.89
CA GLN A 4 1.16 45.75 -3.95
C GLN A 4 1.76 46.16 -5.30
N ARG A 5 1.40 45.46 -6.38
CA ARG A 5 1.24 46.08 -7.70
C ARG A 5 -0.13 45.72 -8.27
N GLN A 6 -0.96 46.76 -8.34
CA GLN A 6 -2.11 46.94 -9.22
C GLN A 6 -1.59 46.99 -10.68
N ALA A 7 -2.34 46.73 -11.75
CA ALA A 7 -3.47 47.52 -12.29
C ALA A 7 -3.81 46.89 -13.68
N ASN A 8 -5.08 46.58 -14.00
CA ASN A 8 -5.99 47.35 -14.88
C ASN A 8 -5.57 47.40 -16.38
N GLN A 9 -6.42 47.34 -17.41
CA GLN A 9 -7.86 47.63 -17.58
C GLN A 9 -8.31 47.30 -19.03
N ALA A 10 -9.61 47.00 -19.21
CA ALA A 10 -10.58 47.46 -20.25
C ALA A 10 -10.25 47.31 -21.77
N ALA A 11 -11.18 47.26 -22.74
CA ALA A 11 -12.61 47.57 -22.92
C ALA A 11 -13.14 46.66 -24.07
N ALA A 12 -14.40 46.55 -24.49
CA ALA A 12 -15.53 47.48 -24.65
C ALA A 12 -16.84 46.66 -24.84
N SER A 13 -17.95 47.00 -24.17
CA SER A 13 -19.06 47.88 -24.59
C SER A 13 -19.99 47.32 -25.70
N ILE A 14 -21.29 47.12 -25.40
CA ILE A 14 -22.41 47.86 -26.02
C ILE A 14 -23.76 47.63 -25.29
N ASN A 15 -24.35 48.76 -24.86
CA ASN A 15 -25.76 49.18 -24.86
C ASN A 15 -26.92 48.28 -24.35
N GLY A 16 -27.43 48.65 -23.16
CA GLY A 16 -28.76 49.27 -22.96
C GLY A 16 -30.03 48.55 -23.47
N ALA A 17 -30.83 48.05 -22.53
CA ALA A 17 -32.30 48.12 -22.58
C ALA A 17 -32.89 47.76 -21.20
N GLU A 18 -33.66 48.69 -20.63
CA GLU A 18 -34.48 48.47 -19.43
C GLU A 18 -35.43 47.28 -19.60
N ARG A 19 -35.55 46.46 -18.57
CA ARG A 19 -36.67 45.51 -18.44
C ARG A 19 -37.27 45.57 -17.06
N HIS A 20 -38.46 46.16 -17.05
CA HIS A 20 -39.52 46.08 -16.07
C HIS A 20 -39.51 44.80 -15.24
N GLN A 21 -39.65 45.01 -13.93
CA GLN A 21 -39.94 44.00 -12.93
C GLN A 21 -41.13 43.13 -13.36
N VAL A 22 -40.90 41.82 -13.46
CA VAL A 22 -41.96 40.81 -13.36
C VAL A 22 -41.56 39.87 -12.23
N LEU A 23 -42.27 40.00 -11.13
CA LEU A 23 -42.22 39.12 -9.97
C LEU A 23 -42.77 37.75 -10.40
N LEU A 24 -41.94 36.71 -10.42
CA LEU A 24 -42.35 35.31 -10.64
C LEU A 24 -41.81 34.43 -9.51
N PRO A 25 -42.54 33.38 -9.11
CA PRO A 25 -42.43 32.77 -7.79
C PRO A 25 -41.20 31.88 -7.67
N ARG A 26 -40.64 31.85 -6.46
CA ARG A 26 -39.53 31.01 -6.02
C ARG A 26 -39.85 29.52 -6.20
N ALA A 27 -39.40 28.91 -7.29
CA ALA A 27 -39.25 27.46 -7.39
C ALA A 27 -37.83 27.10 -6.96
N GLY A 28 -37.67 26.73 -5.68
CA GLY A 28 -36.40 26.30 -5.12
C GLY A 28 -36.00 24.93 -5.65
N VAL A 29 -35.08 24.89 -6.61
CA VAL A 29 -34.38 23.66 -6.99
C VAL A 29 -33.31 23.41 -5.93
N ARG A 30 -33.63 22.55 -4.95
CA ARG A 30 -32.63 21.98 -4.03
C ARG A 30 -31.70 21.08 -4.84
N ALA A 31 -30.49 21.57 -5.10
CA ALA A 31 -29.40 20.73 -5.58
C ALA A 31 -29.09 19.67 -4.52
N LEU A 32 -29.40 18.41 -4.81
CA LEU A 32 -28.98 17.28 -4.00
C LEU A 32 -27.47 17.09 -4.23
N ALA A 33 -26.65 17.58 -3.31
CA ALA A 33 -25.24 17.23 -3.26
C ALA A 33 -25.16 15.71 -3.01
N ALA A 34 -24.74 14.94 -4.02
CA ALA A 34 -24.45 13.52 -3.87
C ALA A 34 -23.07 13.39 -3.22
N TRP A 35 -23.05 12.94 -1.95
CA TRP A 35 -21.80 12.67 -1.24
C TRP A 35 -21.27 11.34 -1.76
N THR A 36 -20.28 11.38 -2.65
CA THR A 36 -19.54 10.18 -3.03
C THR A 36 -18.75 9.71 -1.82
N LEU A 37 -19.15 8.59 -1.22
CA LEU A 37 -18.33 7.93 -0.22
C LEU A 37 -17.04 7.46 -0.90
N PRO A 38 -15.85 7.78 -0.37
CA PRO A 38 -14.61 7.23 -0.90
C PRO A 38 -14.65 5.71 -0.76
N SER A 39 -14.58 5.00 -1.90
CA SER A 39 -14.37 3.56 -1.91
C SER A 39 -13.04 3.29 -1.22
N ALA A 40 -13.06 2.55 -0.10
CA ALA A 40 -11.84 2.04 0.50
C ALA A 40 -11.14 1.18 -0.57
N SER A 41 -10.02 1.67 -1.10
CA SER A 41 -9.20 0.90 -2.03
C SER A 41 -8.72 -0.33 -1.26
N ALA A 42 -9.18 -1.52 -1.67
CA ALA A 42 -8.60 -2.76 -1.21
C ALA A 42 -7.11 -2.73 -1.55
N GLN A 43 -6.25 -2.66 -0.53
CA GLN A 43 -4.80 -2.61 -0.70
C GLN A 43 -4.31 -4.04 -0.95
N GLY A 44 -4.49 -4.52 -2.17
CA GLY A 44 -4.16 -5.89 -2.55
C GLY A 44 -4.04 -6.04 -4.06
N ALA A 45 -3.42 -7.12 -4.48
CA ALA A 45 -3.33 -7.50 -5.89
C ALA A 45 -3.30 -9.02 -6.05
N SER A 46 -3.57 -9.47 -7.27
CA SER A 46 -3.65 -10.89 -7.63
C SER A 46 -2.69 -11.21 -8.76
N GLY A 47 -2.27 -12.47 -8.84
CA GLY A 47 -1.40 -12.97 -9.91
C GLY A 47 -0.02 -12.31 -9.93
N VAL A 48 0.52 -11.94 -8.76
CA VAL A 48 1.84 -11.32 -8.66
C VAL A 48 2.92 -12.34 -8.34
N THR A 49 4.13 -12.10 -8.80
CA THR A 49 5.29 -12.94 -8.46
C THR A 49 5.71 -12.69 -7.01
N ALA A 50 5.92 -13.77 -6.27
CA ALA A 50 6.62 -13.77 -4.98
C ALA A 50 7.84 -14.69 -5.06
N THR A 51 8.94 -14.30 -4.43
CA THR A 51 10.14 -15.15 -4.26
C THR A 51 10.42 -15.38 -2.78
N TYR A 52 11.49 -16.12 -2.49
CA TYR A 52 11.99 -16.29 -1.13
C TYR A 52 13.30 -15.52 -0.91
N ILE A 53 13.48 -15.03 0.32
CA ILE A 53 14.68 -14.37 0.80
C ILE A 53 15.14 -15.12 2.04
N ALA A 54 16.43 -15.41 2.15
CA ALA A 54 17.00 -16.09 3.31
C ALA A 54 17.29 -15.09 4.45
N TYR A 55 16.26 -14.43 4.99
CA TYR A 55 16.42 -13.60 6.19
C TYR A 55 16.84 -14.45 7.38
N ASN A 56 16.30 -15.69 7.48
CA ASN A 56 16.53 -16.58 8.60
C ASN A 56 16.22 -15.87 9.93
N ALA A 57 15.06 -15.22 10.02
CA ALA A 57 14.75 -14.28 11.09
C ALA A 57 14.99 -14.84 12.52
N PRO A 58 14.66 -16.11 12.86
CA PRO A 58 14.98 -16.68 14.16
C PRO A 58 16.48 -16.75 14.47
N SER A 59 17.32 -17.01 13.46
CA SER A 59 18.78 -17.13 13.62
C SER A 59 19.45 -15.80 13.94
N VAL A 60 18.80 -14.68 13.58
CA VAL A 60 19.25 -13.32 13.90
C VAL A 60 18.44 -12.71 15.05
N ASN A 61 17.80 -13.54 15.88
CA ASN A 61 16.99 -13.08 17.02
C ASN A 61 15.89 -12.05 16.63
N TRP A 62 15.40 -12.16 15.39
CA TRP A 62 14.44 -11.23 14.80
C TRP A 62 14.93 -9.77 14.81
N GLU A 63 16.23 -9.52 14.79
CA GLU A 63 16.82 -8.18 14.72
C GLU A 63 16.87 -7.71 13.25
N LEU A 64 16.14 -6.65 12.91
CA LEU A 64 16.00 -6.18 11.53
C LEU A 64 17.34 -5.60 11.03
N GLY A 65 18.09 -4.95 11.92
CA GLY A 65 19.42 -4.41 11.66
C GLY A 65 20.46 -5.48 11.33
N ALA A 66 20.33 -6.69 11.87
CA ALA A 66 21.25 -7.79 11.60
C ALA A 66 21.22 -8.26 10.13
N VAL A 67 20.09 -8.05 9.44
CA VAL A 67 19.93 -8.33 8.01
C VAL A 67 19.89 -7.05 7.16
N SER A 68 20.16 -5.88 7.77
CA SER A 68 20.07 -4.57 7.13
C SER A 68 18.71 -4.32 6.45
N ALA A 69 17.61 -4.79 7.05
CA ALA A 69 16.27 -4.59 6.49
C ALA A 69 15.95 -3.09 6.42
N SER A 70 15.29 -2.64 5.35
CA SER A 70 15.02 -1.21 5.13
C SER A 70 14.21 -0.57 6.27
N CYS A 71 13.37 -1.34 6.96
CA CYS A 71 12.56 -0.86 8.07
C CYS A 71 13.30 -0.80 9.42
N ALA A 72 14.55 -1.24 9.52
CA ALA A 72 15.29 -1.31 10.78
C ALA A 72 15.32 0.03 11.54
N ALA A 73 15.55 1.14 10.83
CA ALA A 73 15.60 2.48 11.44
C ALA A 73 14.29 2.91 12.15
N ARG A 74 13.17 2.24 11.87
CA ARG A 74 11.84 2.56 12.39
C ARG A 74 11.29 1.50 13.34
N ASP A 75 11.61 0.23 13.08
CA ASP A 75 10.94 -0.91 13.72
C ASP A 75 11.88 -1.79 14.57
N GLU A 76 13.20 -1.54 14.61
CA GLU A 76 14.17 -2.32 15.40
C GLU A 76 13.82 -2.35 16.91
N ASP A 77 13.46 -1.20 17.46
CA ASP A 77 13.20 -1.03 18.91
C ASP A 77 11.85 -1.62 19.36
N LYS A 78 11.09 -2.24 18.44
CA LYS A 78 9.84 -2.91 18.81
C LYS A 78 10.13 -4.18 19.62
N PRO A 79 9.21 -4.55 20.54
CA PRO A 79 9.41 -5.72 21.40
C PRO A 79 9.71 -7.00 20.60
N PRO A 80 10.52 -7.94 21.11
CA PRO A 80 10.79 -9.22 20.45
C PRO A 80 9.51 -9.96 20.05
N GLU A 81 8.46 -9.89 20.86
CA GLU A 81 7.16 -10.52 20.57
C GLU A 81 6.52 -9.92 19.32
N TRP A 82 6.67 -8.61 19.09
CA TRP A 82 6.16 -7.95 17.89
C TRP A 82 6.97 -8.36 16.65
N ARG A 83 8.31 -8.37 16.77
CA ARG A 83 9.24 -8.69 15.66
C ARG A 83 9.12 -10.15 15.22
N SER A 84 8.79 -11.05 16.15
CA SER A 84 8.67 -12.51 15.94
C SER A 84 7.25 -13.03 15.69
N ARG A 85 6.23 -12.17 15.79
CA ARG A 85 4.82 -12.59 15.64
C ARG A 85 4.49 -13.17 14.26
N TYR A 86 5.14 -12.65 13.22
CA TYR A 86 4.93 -13.03 11.84
C TYR A 86 6.26 -13.20 11.13
N TRP A 87 6.31 -14.12 10.17
CA TRP A 87 7.45 -14.22 9.26
C TRP A 87 7.63 -12.94 8.45
N TRP A 88 8.88 -12.68 8.09
CA TRP A 88 9.27 -11.45 7.43
C TRP A 88 9.07 -11.50 5.93
N ALA A 89 8.81 -10.33 5.36
CA ALA A 89 8.76 -10.14 3.93
C ALA A 89 9.30 -8.76 3.50
N ALA A 90 9.90 -8.73 2.32
CA ALA A 90 10.07 -7.55 1.49
C ALA A 90 8.78 -7.27 0.70
N PHE A 91 8.43 -5.99 0.51
CA PHE A 91 7.26 -5.60 -0.27
C PHE A 91 7.51 -4.46 -1.26
N CYS A 92 7.11 -4.66 -2.52
CA CYS A 92 7.02 -3.64 -3.57
C CYS A 92 5.87 -3.91 -4.54
N GLY A 93 4.88 -4.70 -4.12
CA GLY A 93 3.75 -5.10 -4.96
C GLY A 93 3.01 -3.92 -5.58
N PRO A 94 2.25 -4.14 -6.67
CA PRO A 94 1.66 -3.09 -7.49
C PRO A 94 0.61 -2.21 -6.78
N ALA A 95 0.04 -2.67 -5.65
CA ALA A 95 -1.01 -1.97 -4.93
C ALA A 95 -0.75 -1.98 -3.41
N GLY A 96 -1.02 -0.84 -2.75
CA GLY A 96 -0.78 -0.65 -1.32
C GLY A 96 0.41 0.26 -1.01
N PRO A 97 0.68 0.50 0.28
CA PRO A 97 1.81 1.33 0.71
C PRO A 97 3.15 0.69 0.31
N ARG A 98 4.19 1.52 0.14
CA ARG A 98 5.56 1.09 -0.17
C ARG A 98 6.57 1.90 0.65
N GLY A 99 7.80 1.39 0.74
CA GLY A 99 8.88 1.99 1.54
C GLY A 99 8.45 2.13 3.00
N ASP A 100 8.84 3.24 3.63
CA ASP A 100 8.50 3.58 5.02
C ASP A 100 7.02 3.39 5.38
N ALA A 101 6.10 3.65 4.45
CA ALA A 101 4.66 3.54 4.72
C ALA A 101 4.17 2.08 4.84
N ALA A 102 4.96 1.11 4.36
CA ALA A 102 4.67 -0.30 4.44
C ALA A 102 5.30 -0.97 5.68
N CYS A 103 6.35 -0.36 6.25
CA CYS A 103 7.08 -0.91 7.39
C CYS A 103 6.16 -1.30 8.55
N GLY A 104 6.34 -2.52 9.04
CA GLY A 104 5.61 -3.09 10.16
C GLY A 104 4.18 -3.52 9.84
N ARG A 105 3.66 -3.26 8.65
CA ARG A 105 2.31 -3.69 8.25
C ARG A 105 2.27 -5.17 7.89
N CYS A 106 1.11 -5.78 8.02
CA CYS A 106 0.91 -7.19 7.72
C CYS A 106 0.19 -7.38 6.39
N VAL A 107 0.60 -8.44 5.69
CA VAL A 107 0.05 -8.84 4.41
C VAL A 107 -0.36 -10.31 4.51
N ARG A 108 -1.62 -10.60 4.19
CA ARG A 108 -2.07 -11.97 3.95
C ARG A 108 -1.72 -12.34 2.52
N VAL A 109 -0.92 -13.37 2.35
CA VAL A 109 -0.45 -13.89 1.06
C VAL A 109 -1.08 -15.26 0.85
N ALA A 110 -1.61 -15.51 -0.34
CA ALA A 110 -2.19 -16.78 -0.74
C ALA A 110 -1.55 -17.26 -2.04
N ASN A 111 -1.07 -18.51 -2.05
CA ASN A 111 -0.60 -19.20 -3.25
C ASN A 111 -1.77 -19.33 -4.23
N ALA A 112 -1.61 -18.80 -5.45
CA ALA A 112 -2.66 -18.78 -6.46
C ALA A 112 -3.03 -20.18 -6.97
N ALA A 113 -2.06 -21.12 -6.97
CA ALA A 113 -2.26 -22.49 -7.44
C ALA A 113 -2.95 -23.38 -6.40
N THR A 114 -2.53 -23.28 -5.13
CA THR A 114 -2.98 -24.21 -4.08
C THR A 114 -3.98 -23.61 -3.09
N GLY A 115 -4.08 -22.29 -3.02
CA GLY A 115 -4.89 -21.57 -2.03
C GLY A 115 -4.30 -21.56 -0.62
N ALA A 116 -3.13 -22.17 -0.40
CA ALA A 116 -2.43 -22.11 0.89
C ALA A 116 -2.04 -20.66 1.20
N GLN A 117 -2.18 -20.26 2.46
CA GLN A 117 -2.02 -18.86 2.85
C GLN A 117 -1.28 -18.68 4.17
N ALA A 118 -0.61 -17.54 4.30
CA ALA A 118 0.05 -17.10 5.51
C ALA A 118 -0.05 -15.57 5.66
N ALA A 119 0.09 -15.09 6.89
CA ALA A 119 0.30 -13.67 7.16
C ALA A 119 1.79 -13.41 7.39
N VAL A 120 2.32 -12.39 6.73
CA VAL A 120 3.72 -11.94 6.85
C VAL A 120 3.76 -10.48 7.26
N ARG A 121 4.84 -10.07 7.92
CA ARG A 121 5.11 -8.67 8.24
C ARG A 121 6.11 -8.08 7.25
N VAL A 122 5.79 -6.90 6.72
CA VAL A 122 6.70 -6.15 5.87
C VAL A 122 7.80 -5.53 6.74
N VAL A 123 9.03 -5.98 6.56
CA VAL A 123 10.22 -5.46 7.26
C VAL A 123 11.24 -4.86 6.32
N ASP A 124 11.03 -5.02 5.02
CA ASP A 124 11.97 -4.60 4.00
C ASP A 124 11.24 -4.09 2.76
N ASP A 125 11.96 -3.34 1.95
CA ASP A 125 11.54 -3.06 0.57
C ASP A 125 12.14 -4.13 -0.36
N CYS A 126 11.85 -4.05 -1.65
CA CYS A 126 12.27 -5.11 -2.56
C CYS A 126 13.78 -5.17 -2.84
N GLY A 127 14.57 -4.16 -2.45
CA GLY A 127 16.02 -4.13 -2.64
C GLY A 127 16.48 -4.66 -4.02
N ARG A 128 17.68 -5.25 -4.08
CA ARG A 128 18.09 -6.14 -5.19
C ARG A 128 17.79 -7.61 -4.93
N ALA A 129 17.52 -7.97 -3.67
CA ALA A 129 17.42 -9.35 -3.22
C ALA A 129 16.13 -10.05 -3.70
N ASN A 130 15.07 -9.30 -4.02
CA ASN A 130 13.78 -9.86 -4.39
C ASN A 130 13.59 -10.09 -5.90
N GLY A 131 14.64 -9.96 -6.73
CA GLY A 131 14.59 -10.26 -8.17
C GLY A 131 13.54 -9.49 -8.99
N GLY A 132 13.01 -8.37 -8.47
CA GLY A 132 11.91 -7.62 -9.07
C GLY A 132 10.51 -8.15 -8.79
N ALA A 133 10.38 -9.21 -7.98
CA ALA A 133 9.11 -9.75 -7.54
C ALA A 133 8.35 -8.78 -6.63
N ALA A 134 7.03 -8.92 -6.54
CA ALA A 134 6.18 -8.07 -5.72
C ALA A 134 6.40 -8.29 -4.21
N LEU A 135 6.70 -9.54 -3.82
CA LEU A 135 6.99 -9.95 -2.46
C LEU A 135 8.21 -10.86 -2.41
N GLY A 136 9.03 -10.70 -1.38
CA GLY A 136 10.12 -11.60 -1.07
C GLY A 136 9.95 -12.09 0.35
N MET A 137 9.54 -13.33 0.55
CA MET A 137 9.17 -13.84 1.87
C MET A 137 10.33 -14.62 2.48
N ASP A 138 10.46 -14.64 3.82
CA ASP A 138 11.44 -15.52 4.45
C ASP A 138 11.21 -16.98 4.00
N THR A 139 12.29 -17.72 3.72
CA THR A 139 12.22 -19.07 3.15
C THR A 139 11.24 -20.00 3.89
N PRO A 140 11.17 -20.00 5.24
CA PRO A 140 10.23 -20.87 5.96
C PRO A 140 8.74 -20.62 5.64
N VAL A 141 8.32 -19.36 5.48
CA VAL A 141 6.91 -19.05 5.16
C VAL A 141 6.61 -19.23 3.67
N PHE A 142 7.61 -19.01 2.80
CA PHE A 142 7.49 -19.37 1.40
C PHE A 142 7.22 -20.88 1.26
N TYR A 143 8.02 -21.70 1.95
CA TYR A 143 7.83 -23.15 1.98
C TYR A 143 6.48 -23.56 2.59
N GLN A 144 6.02 -22.85 3.63
CA GLN A 144 4.71 -23.11 4.26
C GLN A 144 3.54 -23.00 3.26
N ILE A 145 3.59 -22.05 2.31
CA ILE A 145 2.52 -21.86 1.32
C ILE A 145 2.79 -22.54 -0.03
N ASP A 146 4.01 -23.05 -0.25
CA ASP A 146 4.39 -23.86 -1.41
C ASP A 146 4.03 -25.34 -1.21
N THR A 147 2.74 -25.63 -0.99
CA THR A 147 2.27 -26.96 -0.58
C THR A 147 2.38 -28.04 -1.65
N ASP A 148 2.61 -27.66 -2.91
CA ASP A 148 2.86 -28.58 -4.02
C ASP A 148 4.35 -28.64 -4.46
N GLY A 149 5.21 -27.84 -3.82
CA GLY A 149 6.65 -27.79 -4.08
C GLY A 149 7.05 -27.11 -5.40
N SER A 150 6.08 -26.60 -6.18
CA SER A 150 6.34 -26.01 -7.49
C SER A 150 7.07 -24.67 -7.38
N GLY A 151 6.82 -23.93 -6.30
CA GLY A 151 7.46 -22.65 -6.02
C GLY A 151 8.96 -22.79 -5.77
N MET A 152 9.36 -23.73 -4.92
CA MET A 152 10.76 -24.03 -4.65
C MET A 152 11.48 -24.58 -5.88
N ALA A 153 10.78 -25.39 -6.70
CA ALA A 153 11.35 -25.93 -7.93
C ALA A 153 11.60 -24.84 -9.00
N SER A 154 10.74 -23.83 -9.06
CA SER A 154 10.82 -22.73 -10.05
C SER A 154 11.51 -21.46 -9.54
N GLY A 155 11.72 -21.35 -8.22
CA GLY A 155 12.27 -20.18 -7.55
C GLY A 155 11.24 -19.09 -7.23
N GLN A 156 9.96 -19.29 -7.55
CA GLN A 156 8.91 -18.28 -7.37
C GLN A 156 7.50 -18.88 -7.24
N LEU A 157 6.60 -18.14 -6.60
CA LEU A 157 5.18 -18.41 -6.58
C LEU A 157 4.41 -17.32 -7.32
N GLU A 158 3.30 -17.70 -7.95
CA GLU A 158 2.23 -16.74 -8.23
C GLU A 158 1.34 -16.63 -6.99
N VAL A 159 1.13 -15.41 -6.49
CA VAL A 159 0.36 -15.17 -5.27
C VAL A 159 -0.68 -14.07 -5.42
N ASN A 160 -1.69 -14.16 -4.57
CA ASN A 160 -2.60 -13.07 -4.26
C ASN A 160 -2.24 -12.50 -2.89
N TYR A 161 -2.33 -11.18 -2.71
CA TYR A 161 -2.08 -10.58 -1.41
C TYR A 161 -3.09 -9.49 -1.07
N GLN A 162 -3.26 -9.28 0.23
CA GLN A 162 -4.09 -8.23 0.81
C GLN A 162 -3.41 -7.71 2.09
N PHE A 163 -3.26 -6.39 2.22
CA PHE A 163 -2.90 -5.79 3.51
C PHE A 163 -4.02 -6.04 4.52
N VAL A 164 -3.63 -6.45 5.72
CA VAL A 164 -4.51 -6.80 6.83
C VAL A 164 -4.03 -6.15 8.12
N ASP A 165 -4.90 -6.10 9.12
CA ASP A 165 -4.50 -5.75 10.48
C ASP A 165 -3.61 -6.86 11.07
N CYS A 166 -2.49 -6.46 11.67
CA CYS A 166 -1.56 -7.35 12.37
C CYS A 166 -2.10 -7.86 13.71
N GLN A 167 -3.14 -7.21 14.26
CA GLN A 167 -3.68 -7.51 15.59
C GLN A 167 -2.62 -7.43 16.70
N ASP A 168 -1.64 -6.52 16.52
CA ASP A 168 -0.49 -6.34 17.41
C ASP A 168 -0.87 -5.93 18.84
#